data_AF-A0AB73I153-F1
#
_entry.id   AF-A0AB73I153-F1
#
_cell.length_a   1.000
_cell.length_b   1.000
_cell.length_c   1.000
_cell.angle_alpha   90.00
_cell.angle_beta   90.00
_cell.angle_gamma   90.00
#
_symmetry.space_group_name_H-M   'P 1'
#
loop_
_entity.id
_entity.type
_entity.pdbx_description
1 polymer ?
#
loop_
_entity_poly.entity_id
_entity_poly.type
_entity_poly.pdbx_seq_one_letter_code
_entity_poly.pdbx_strand_id
1 'polypeptide(L)'
;MVGLKHTLTAASLALLYTGTAHAGCGEGRGTCYYYKSGELKSQGACAVTTCAATDQYFFTHWNWDSGNEVRIDWDTKAQQLLVNGKPGYSLVLPYKDDKMICYAVAASDELVCNDSGNY
;
A
#
# COMPACT_ATOMS: atom_id res chain seq x y z
N MET A 1 15.54 10.15 61.17
CA MET A 1 16.43 10.64 60.09
C MET A 1 16.27 9.69 58.91
N VAL A 2 15.21 9.84 58.10
CA VAL A 2 15.17 10.52 56.79
C VAL A 2 16.39 10.20 55.92
N GLY A 3 16.17 9.51 54.79
CA GLY A 3 17.18 9.39 53.75
C GLY A 3 16.96 8.36 52.64
N LEU A 4 15.72 8.05 52.24
CA LEU A 4 15.48 7.36 50.97
C LEU A 4 15.73 8.36 49.83
N LYS A 5 16.80 8.18 49.05
CA LYS A 5 17.01 8.93 47.80
C LYS A 5 17.33 7.97 46.66
N HIS A 6 16.35 7.85 45.78
CA HIS A 6 16.39 7.19 44.50
C HIS A 6 17.38 7.93 43.60
N THR A 7 18.27 7.22 42.91
CA THR A 7 19.07 7.81 41.83
C THR A 7 18.73 7.12 40.52
N LEU A 8 18.29 7.94 39.58
CA LEU A 8 17.60 7.62 38.35
C LEU A 8 18.44 6.87 37.31
N THR A 9 17.72 6.04 36.57
CA THR A 9 18.08 5.31 35.35
C THR A 9 18.21 6.22 34.12
N ALA A 10 19.06 5.77 33.18
CA ALA A 10 18.96 5.87 31.72
C ALA A 10 19.38 7.16 30.97
N ALA A 11 20.24 6.97 29.96
CA ALA A 11 20.16 7.65 28.66
C ALA A 11 21.00 6.91 27.59
N SER A 12 20.49 5.80 27.08
CA SER A 12 20.96 5.21 25.82
C SER A 12 20.32 6.00 24.67
N LEU A 13 21.10 6.83 23.97
CA LEU A 13 20.62 7.62 22.83
C LEU A 13 20.41 6.68 21.62
N ALA A 14 19.15 6.52 21.21
CA ALA A 14 18.72 5.69 20.10
C ALA A 14 19.17 6.28 18.74
N LEU A 15 19.62 5.39 17.85
CA LEU A 15 19.89 5.66 16.44
C LEU A 15 18.62 6.17 15.75
N LEU A 16 18.70 7.37 15.18
CA LEU A 16 17.65 7.92 14.32
C LEU A 16 17.61 7.11 13.03
N TYR A 17 16.61 6.25 12.90
CA TYR A 17 16.23 5.65 11.63
C TYR A 17 15.82 6.78 10.68
N THR A 18 16.62 7.02 9.65
CA THR A 18 16.23 7.82 8.48
C THR A 18 15.24 6.98 7.67
N GLY A 19 14.01 6.85 8.15
CA GLY A 19 12.90 6.38 7.34
C GLY A 19 12.54 7.46 6.34
N THR A 20 12.34 7.09 5.07
CA THR A 20 11.66 7.97 4.11
C THR A 20 10.31 8.37 4.72
N ALA A 21 10.14 9.64 5.04
CA ALA A 21 8.92 10.16 5.66
C ALA A 21 7.78 10.10 4.63
N HIS A 22 7.01 9.02 4.64
CA HIS A 22 5.70 8.98 4.01
C HIS A 22 4.77 9.90 4.82
N ALA A 23 3.95 10.71 4.14
CA ALA A 23 3.12 11.74 4.79
C ALA A 23 2.00 11.16 5.69
N GLY A 24 1.86 9.83 5.68
CA GLY A 24 0.96 9.04 6.51
C GLY A 24 0.63 7.76 5.74
N CYS A 25 0.54 6.64 6.44
CA CYS A 25 0.08 5.38 5.84
C CYS A 25 -1.22 4.95 6.51
N GLY A 26 -2.21 4.59 5.70
CA GLY A 26 -3.40 3.87 6.13
C GLY A 26 -3.18 2.37 5.95
N GLU A 27 -3.73 1.58 6.86
CA GLU A 27 -3.78 0.12 6.76
C GLU A 27 -5.24 -0.34 6.70
N GLY A 28 -5.51 -1.31 5.84
CA GLY A 28 -6.83 -1.89 5.64
C GLY A 28 -6.74 -3.38 5.37
N ARG A 29 -7.86 -4.08 5.52
CA ARG A 29 -8.02 -5.47 5.09
C ARG A 29 -9.28 -5.59 4.26
N GLY A 30 -9.21 -6.44 3.24
CA GLY A 30 -10.33 -6.71 2.36
C GLY A 30 -10.06 -7.98 1.55
N THR A 31 -10.78 -8.09 0.45
CA THR A 31 -10.53 -9.07 -0.60
C THR A 31 -9.76 -8.39 -1.73
N CYS A 32 -8.70 -9.04 -2.17
CA CYS A 32 -7.99 -8.69 -3.39
C CYS A 32 -8.41 -9.63 -4.52
N TYR A 33 -8.41 -9.09 -5.74
CA TYR A 33 -8.86 -9.77 -6.94
C TYR A 33 -7.81 -9.60 -8.04
N TYR A 34 -7.54 -10.67 -8.78
CA TYR A 34 -6.71 -10.66 -9.98
C TYR A 34 -7.53 -11.15 -11.16
N TYR A 35 -7.60 -10.32 -12.19
CA TYR A 35 -8.25 -10.62 -13.45
C TYR A 35 -7.23 -10.69 -14.58
N LYS A 36 -7.51 -11.56 -15.55
CA LYS A 36 -6.78 -11.65 -16.80
C LYS A 36 -7.75 -11.95 -17.94
N SER A 37 -7.64 -11.21 -19.04
CA SER A 37 -8.55 -11.31 -20.18
C SER A 37 -10.02 -11.11 -19.78
N GLY A 38 -10.28 -10.27 -18.76
CA GLY A 38 -11.63 -10.03 -18.22
C GLY A 38 -12.19 -11.11 -17.30
N GLU A 39 -11.46 -12.20 -17.07
CA GLU A 39 -11.89 -13.29 -16.19
C GLU A 39 -11.19 -13.20 -14.84
N LEU A 40 -11.93 -13.49 -13.75
CA LEU A 40 -11.36 -13.61 -12.41
C LEU A 40 -10.48 -14.85 -12.35
N LYS A 41 -9.17 -14.65 -12.16
CA LYS A 41 -8.19 -15.74 -12.07
C LYS A 41 -7.85 -16.12 -10.64
N SER A 42 -7.89 -15.15 -9.72
CA SER A 42 -7.65 -15.38 -8.31
C SER A 42 -8.35 -14.33 -7.46
N GLN A 43 -8.76 -14.71 -6.26
CA GLN A 43 -9.21 -13.78 -5.23
C GLN A 43 -8.86 -14.32 -3.84
N GLY A 44 -8.72 -13.44 -2.86
CA GLY A 44 -8.47 -13.85 -1.49
C GLY A 44 -8.35 -12.68 -0.54
N ALA A 45 -8.39 -12.98 0.77
CA ALA A 45 -8.14 -11.98 1.79
C ALA A 45 -6.73 -11.40 1.64
N CYS A 46 -6.61 -10.09 1.82
CA CYS A 46 -5.34 -9.38 1.75
C CYS A 46 -5.28 -8.22 2.75
N ALA A 47 -4.08 -7.92 3.21
CA ALA A 47 -3.76 -6.65 3.85
C ALA A 47 -3.38 -5.63 2.77
N VAL A 48 -3.89 -4.40 2.89
CA VAL A 48 -3.62 -3.29 1.98
C VAL A 48 -3.04 -2.15 2.80
N THR A 49 -1.82 -1.73 2.47
CA THR A 49 -1.18 -0.56 3.07
C THR A 49 -1.04 0.50 1.99
N THR A 50 -1.62 1.67 2.21
CA THR A 50 -1.52 2.80 1.28
C THR A 50 -0.86 3.96 1.98
N CYS A 51 0.20 4.50 1.38
CA CYS A 51 0.99 5.59 1.93
C CYS A 51 0.93 6.80 1.01
N ALA A 52 0.64 7.96 1.59
CA ALA A 52 0.77 9.23 0.90
C ALA A 52 2.25 9.53 0.65
N ALA A 53 2.63 9.68 -0.61
CA ALA A 53 3.98 10.02 -1.00
C ALA A 53 4.12 11.53 -1.23
N THR A 54 3.19 12.11 -1.99
CA THR A 54 2.96 13.55 -2.07
C THR A 54 1.46 13.84 -2.21
N ASP A 55 1.10 15.09 -2.44
CA ASP A 55 -0.26 15.52 -2.82
C ASP A 55 -0.75 14.93 -4.15
N GLN A 56 0.14 14.37 -4.97
CA GLN A 56 -0.16 13.92 -6.34
C GLN A 56 -0.11 12.41 -6.53
N TYR A 57 0.52 11.67 -5.62
CA TYR A 57 0.58 10.20 -5.74
C TYR A 57 0.71 9.51 -4.38
N PHE A 58 0.21 8.28 -4.37
CA PHE A 58 0.29 7.33 -3.27
C PHE A 58 1.05 6.08 -3.74
N PHE A 59 1.58 5.32 -2.79
CA PHE A 59 2.04 3.96 -3.02
C PHE A 59 1.09 3.02 -2.28
N THR A 60 0.68 1.91 -2.89
CA THR A 60 -0.15 0.92 -2.20
C THR A 60 0.40 -0.49 -2.39
N HIS A 61 0.63 -1.20 -1.29
CA HIS A 61 1.20 -2.55 -1.26
C HIS A 61 0.18 -3.50 -0.66
N TRP A 62 -0.10 -4.59 -1.37
CA TRP A 62 -1.12 -5.56 -1.00
C TRP A 62 -0.48 -6.91 -0.77
N ASN A 63 -0.67 -7.46 0.42
CA ASN A 63 -0.15 -8.75 0.81
C ASN A 63 -1.33 -9.72 0.96
N TRP A 64 -1.44 -10.66 0.04
CA TRP A 64 -2.46 -11.70 0.09
C TRP A 64 -2.10 -12.71 1.17
N ASP A 65 -3.09 -13.23 1.88
CA ASP A 65 -2.89 -14.27 2.88
C ASP A 65 -2.33 -15.57 2.23
N SER A 66 -2.49 -15.73 0.92
CA SER A 66 -1.89 -16.82 0.14
C SER A 66 -0.38 -16.64 -0.16
N GLY A 67 0.20 -15.49 0.21
CA GLY A 67 1.61 -15.15 -0.02
C GLY A 67 1.90 -14.42 -1.33
N ASN A 68 0.89 -14.08 -2.13
CA ASN A 68 1.06 -13.23 -3.31
C ASN A 68 1.13 -11.75 -2.91
N GLU A 69 1.83 -10.94 -3.70
CA GLU A 69 1.96 -9.51 -3.47
C GLU A 69 1.56 -8.70 -4.71
N VAL A 70 0.97 -7.53 -4.47
CA VAL A 70 0.75 -6.50 -5.49
C VAL A 70 1.39 -5.21 -5.00
N ARG A 71 2.16 -4.56 -5.86
CA ARG A 71 2.81 -3.28 -5.58
C ARG A 71 2.37 -2.26 -6.60
N ILE A 72 1.77 -1.19 -6.11
CA ILE A 72 1.47 0.01 -6.87
C ILE A 72 2.46 1.08 -6.44
N ASP A 73 3.37 1.39 -7.34
CA ASP A 73 4.46 2.33 -7.10
C ASP A 73 4.36 3.51 -8.10
N TRP A 74 5.15 4.57 -7.89
CA TRP A 74 5.26 5.70 -8.81
C TRP A 74 6.70 5.88 -9.27
N ASP A 75 6.92 5.87 -10.58
CA ASP A 75 8.21 6.22 -11.18
C ASP A 75 8.32 7.74 -11.26
N THR A 76 9.11 8.34 -10.36
CA THR A 76 9.31 9.79 -10.32
C THR A 76 10.07 10.34 -11.53
N LYS A 77 10.86 9.52 -12.22
CA LYS A 77 11.63 9.95 -13.41
C LYS A 77 10.75 9.94 -14.65
N ALA A 78 10.01 8.86 -14.86
CA ALA A 78 9.11 8.72 -15.99
C ALA A 78 7.73 9.36 -15.75
N GLN A 79 7.44 9.82 -14.53
CA GLN A 79 6.17 10.40 -14.10
C GLN A 79 4.97 9.49 -14.42
N GLN A 80 5.07 8.22 -14.04
CA GLN A 80 4.04 7.23 -14.34
C GLN A 80 3.79 6.26 -13.17
N LEU A 81 2.58 5.73 -13.10
CA LEU A 81 2.21 4.68 -12.17
C LEU A 81 2.76 3.33 -12.64
N LEU A 82 3.24 2.53 -11.69
CA LEU A 82 3.71 1.18 -11.90
C LEU A 82 2.82 0.18 -11.15
N VAL A 83 2.44 -0.90 -11.81
CA VAL A 83 1.81 -2.09 -11.22
C VAL A 83 2.80 -3.24 -11.31
N ASN A 84 3.28 -3.73 -10.18
CA ASN A 84 4.32 -4.77 -10.10
C ASN A 84 5.54 -4.44 -10.98
N GLY A 85 5.96 -3.17 -10.96
CA GLY A 85 7.11 -2.66 -11.72
C GLY A 85 6.86 -2.44 -13.22
N LYS A 86 5.66 -2.71 -13.74
CA LYS A 86 5.28 -2.43 -15.13
C LYS A 86 4.44 -1.16 -15.22
N PRO A 87 4.52 -0.37 -16.31
CA PRO A 87 3.63 0.77 -16.50
C PRO A 87 2.15 0.37 -16.35
N GLY A 88 1.37 1.19 -15.67
CA GLY A 88 -0.05 0.94 -15.44
C GLY A 88 -0.82 2.22 -15.14
N TYR A 89 -2.09 2.05 -14.81
CA TYR A 89 -2.97 3.18 -14.50
C TYR A 89 -4.00 2.79 -13.43
N SER A 90 -4.28 3.75 -12.55
CA SER A 90 -5.43 3.67 -11.66
C SER A 90 -6.69 3.84 -12.50
N LEU A 91 -7.66 2.95 -12.29
CA LEU A 91 -8.96 3.09 -12.91
C LEU A 91 -9.84 3.96 -12.03
N VAL A 92 -10.03 5.21 -12.46
CA VAL A 92 -10.92 6.16 -11.80
C VAL A 92 -12.31 5.99 -12.38
N LEU A 93 -13.13 5.12 -11.79
CA LEU A 93 -14.54 5.00 -12.14
C LEU A 93 -15.36 4.62 -10.90
N PRO A 94 -16.64 5.01 -10.82
CA PRO A 94 -17.52 4.42 -9.83
C PRO A 94 -17.68 2.93 -10.17
N TYR A 95 -17.08 2.07 -9.36
CA TYR A 95 -17.42 0.66 -9.34
C TYR A 95 -18.79 0.48 -8.68
N LYS A 96 -19.43 -0.68 -8.91
CA LYS A 96 -20.67 -1.03 -8.21
C LYS A 96 -20.48 -1.03 -6.67
N ASP A 97 -19.25 -1.27 -6.24
CA ASP A 97 -18.77 -1.10 -4.87
C ASP A 97 -17.90 0.17 -4.82
N ASP A 98 -18.31 1.16 -4.05
CA ASP A 98 -17.63 2.45 -3.91
C ASP A 98 -16.25 2.33 -3.25
N LYS A 99 -15.99 1.20 -2.57
CA LYS A 99 -14.72 0.89 -1.91
C LYS A 99 -13.73 0.16 -2.81
N MET A 100 -14.16 -0.24 -4.00
CA MET A 100 -13.31 -0.99 -4.91
C MET A 100 -12.30 -0.07 -5.60
N ILE A 101 -11.02 -0.42 -5.48
CA ILE A 101 -9.91 0.29 -6.11
C ILE A 101 -9.24 -0.70 -7.05
N CYS A 102 -9.01 -0.31 -8.30
CA CYS A 102 -8.36 -1.16 -9.27
C CYS A 102 -7.25 -0.46 -10.06
N TYR A 103 -6.25 -1.27 -10.44
CA TYR A 103 -5.12 -0.86 -11.27
C TYR A 103 -4.95 -1.84 -12.42
N ALA A 104 -4.82 -1.30 -13.62
CA ALA A 104 -4.55 -2.09 -14.81
C ALA A 104 -3.08 -1.97 -15.22
N VAL A 105 -2.55 -3.04 -15.79
CA VAL A 105 -1.20 -3.06 -16.38
C VAL A 105 -1.31 -2.58 -17.83
N ALA A 106 -0.53 -1.57 -18.21
CA ALA A 106 -0.54 -1.03 -19.57
C ALA A 106 -0.06 -2.06 -20.60
N ALA A 107 -0.64 -2.01 -21.80
CA ALA A 107 -0.36 -2.97 -22.89
C ALA A 107 -0.52 -4.45 -22.47
N SER A 108 -1.40 -4.71 -21.49
CA SER A 108 -1.73 -6.03 -20.96
C SER A 108 -3.23 -6.15 -20.76
N ASP A 109 -3.70 -7.37 -20.50
CA ASP A 109 -5.08 -7.71 -20.16
C ASP A 109 -5.25 -7.99 -18.65
N GLU A 110 -4.26 -7.60 -17.86
CA GLU A 110 -4.18 -7.80 -16.42
C GLU A 110 -4.78 -6.63 -15.65
N LEU A 111 -5.57 -6.96 -14.64
CA LEU A 111 -6.22 -6.02 -13.74
C LEU A 111 -6.17 -6.57 -12.31
N VAL A 112 -5.78 -5.72 -11.36
CA VAL A 112 -5.79 -6.04 -9.94
C VAL A 112 -6.73 -5.09 -9.22
N CYS A 113 -7.54 -5.61 -8.30
CA CYS A 113 -8.49 -4.82 -7.52
C CYS A 113 -8.43 -5.20 -6.04
N ASN A 114 -8.86 -4.29 -5.16
CA ASN A 114 -9.17 -4.62 -3.77
C ASN A 114 -10.39 -3.82 -3.28
N ASP A 115 -11.08 -4.32 -2.25
CA ASP A 115 -12.25 -3.67 -1.63
C ASP A 115 -11.98 -3.21 -0.18
N SER A 116 -10.70 -3.00 0.19
CA SER A 116 -10.32 -2.65 1.56
C SER A 116 -10.82 -1.28 2.02
N GLY A 117 -11.25 -0.42 1.09
CA GLY A 117 -11.63 0.97 1.36
C GLY A 117 -10.47 1.85 1.82
N ASN A 118 -9.23 1.40 1.61
CA ASN A 118 -8.01 2.12 1.97
C ASN A 118 -7.40 2.78 0.71
N TYR A 119 -7.38 4.12 0.69
CA TYR A 119 -7.02 4.97 -0.45
C TYR A 119 -5.69 5.69 -0.27
#